data_AF-A0AA39KF88-F1
#
_entry.id   AF-A0AA39KF88-F1
#
_cell.length_a   1.000
_cell.length_b   1.000
_cell.length_c   1.000
_cell.angle_alpha   90.00
_cell.angle_beta   90.00
_cell.angle_gamma   90.00
#
_symmetry.space_group_name_H-M   'P 1'
#
loop_
_entity.id
_entity.type
_entity.pdbx_description
1 polymer ?
#
loop_
_entity_poly.entity_id
_entity_poly.type
_entity_poly.pdbx_seq_one_letter_code
_entity_poly.pdbx_strand_id
1 'polypeptide(L)'
;MSPASPSKSALNPAAIPVSARHTKGGVILSDCIASGALGTVWSGILIVEDVPQTHHAIVAKITTTKEKNEELYQEAMFYEGMAHLDLPVARYYGLFEDCDGMTVLLLEDAGVQVDEFNDISDGMKTKIYDAFCRLHDAGISHNDVEPRNILLTPSGEVKVVDFHVASEHKCLEDGCDYYKRLSRYLNFELV
;
A
#
# COMPACT_ATOMS: atom_id res chain seq x y z
N MET A 1 20.58 -23.86 -23.20
CA MET A 1 20.42 -24.08 -21.76
C MET A 1 20.26 -22.71 -21.14
N SER A 2 19.03 -22.33 -20.81
CA SER A 2 18.73 -21.04 -20.15
C SER A 2 18.84 -21.23 -18.64
N PRO A 3 19.36 -20.25 -17.87
CA PRO A 3 19.41 -20.36 -16.43
C PRO A 3 18.00 -20.22 -15.85
N ALA A 4 17.66 -21.12 -14.93
CA ALA A 4 16.40 -21.11 -14.21
C ALA A 4 16.36 -19.91 -13.24
N SER A 5 15.26 -19.16 -13.27
CA SER A 5 14.95 -18.11 -12.30
C SER A 5 14.83 -18.69 -10.89
N PRO A 6 15.38 -18.06 -9.84
CA PRO A 6 15.25 -18.58 -8.49
C PRO A 6 13.80 -18.49 -8.02
N SER A 7 13.31 -19.62 -7.52
CA SER A 7 12.03 -19.77 -6.82
C SER A 7 11.95 -18.78 -5.65
N LYS A 8 10.95 -17.88 -5.68
CA LYS A 8 10.56 -17.05 -4.53
C LYS A 8 9.88 -17.94 -3.49
N SER A 9 10.67 -18.59 -2.64
CA SER A 9 10.16 -19.29 -1.46
C SER A 9 9.68 -18.27 -0.43
N ALA A 10 8.44 -18.44 0.03
CA ALA A 10 7.81 -17.64 1.07
C ALA A 10 8.69 -17.58 2.33
N LEU A 11 9.36 -16.46 2.54
CA LEU A 11 9.90 -16.08 3.85
C LEU A 11 8.77 -15.35 4.57
N ASN A 12 8.34 -15.92 5.69
CA ASN A 12 7.57 -15.22 6.70
C ASN A 12 8.59 -14.72 7.74
N PRO A 13 9.11 -13.48 7.65
CA PRO A 13 10.07 -12.97 8.61
C PRO A 13 9.30 -12.39 9.79
N ALA A 14 9.76 -12.68 11.01
CA ALA A 14 9.23 -12.14 12.25
C ALA A 14 8.81 -10.67 12.08
N ALA A 15 7.52 -10.39 12.27
CA ALA A 15 6.95 -9.08 12.02
C ALA A 15 7.64 -8.03 12.93
N ILE A 16 8.21 -7.00 12.32
CA ILE A 16 8.62 -5.77 13.00
C ILE A 16 7.41 -5.29 13.82
N PRO A 17 7.46 -5.05 15.13
CA PRO A 17 6.32 -4.50 15.85
C PRO A 17 6.02 -3.09 15.31
N VAL A 18 4.79 -2.83 14.88
CA VAL A 18 4.36 -1.49 14.40
C VAL A 18 4.64 -0.40 15.45
N SER A 19 4.65 -0.77 16.73
CA SER A 19 4.86 0.14 17.86
C SER A 19 6.33 0.44 18.20
N ALA A 20 7.30 -0.26 17.59
CA ALA A 20 8.70 -0.04 17.86
C ALA A 20 9.26 1.03 16.91
N ARG A 21 9.64 2.19 17.46
CA ARG A 21 10.43 3.19 16.72
C ARG A 21 11.83 2.62 16.50
N HIS A 22 12.06 2.00 15.35
CA HIS A 22 13.40 1.56 14.95
C HIS A 22 14.19 2.76 14.47
N THR A 23 15.31 3.05 15.15
CA THR A 23 16.14 4.24 14.89
C THR A 23 17.38 3.93 14.06
N LYS A 24 17.62 2.64 13.75
CA LYS A 24 18.77 2.20 12.98
C LYS A 24 18.40 1.14 11.96
N GLY A 25 18.70 1.44 10.71
CA GLY A 25 18.42 0.57 9.58
C GLY A 25 18.94 1.18 8.29
N GLY A 26 18.94 0.39 7.23
CA GLY A 26 19.33 0.80 5.90
C GLY A 26 18.28 0.41 4.87
N VAL A 27 18.12 1.25 3.85
CA VAL A 27 17.30 0.96 2.67
C VAL A 27 18.24 0.79 1.48
N ILE A 28 18.09 -0.31 0.76
CA ILE A 28 18.82 -0.58 -0.47
C ILE A 28 17.80 -0.64 -1.61
N LEU A 29 17.78 0.39 -2.44
CA LEU A 29 16.92 0.44 -3.63
C LEU A 29 17.49 -0.46 -4.73
N SER A 30 16.60 -1.12 -5.47
CA SER A 30 16.93 -2.03 -6.56
C SER A 30 16.44 -1.46 -7.90
N ASP A 31 15.21 -1.78 -8.30
CA ASP A 31 14.67 -1.40 -9.61
C ASP A 31 13.74 -0.19 -9.50
N CYS A 32 13.79 0.71 -10.49
CA CYS A 32 12.78 1.75 -10.65
C CYS A 32 11.52 1.11 -11.25
N ILE A 33 10.45 1.04 -10.46
CA ILE A 33 9.15 0.49 -10.85
C ILE A 33 8.40 1.51 -11.73
N ALA A 34 8.41 2.78 -11.32
CA ALA A 34 7.71 3.84 -12.01
C ALA A 34 8.38 5.21 -11.82
N SER A 35 8.20 6.08 -12.80
CA SER A 35 8.60 7.49 -12.73
C SER A 35 7.50 8.33 -13.37
N GLY A 36 6.96 9.29 -12.64
CA GLY A 36 5.83 10.08 -13.10
C GLY A 36 5.68 11.44 -12.41
N ALA A 37 4.51 12.04 -12.60
CA ALA A 37 4.21 13.38 -12.06
C ALA A 37 4.34 13.43 -10.53
N LEU A 38 3.97 12.35 -9.83
CA LEU A 38 3.96 12.26 -8.36
C LEU A 38 5.30 11.80 -7.74
N GLY A 39 6.36 11.67 -8.55
CA GLY A 39 7.68 11.22 -8.09
C GLY A 39 8.13 9.91 -8.73
N THR A 40 9.04 9.21 -8.07
CA THR A 40 9.56 7.90 -8.50
C THR A 40 9.23 6.82 -7.49
N VAL A 41 9.00 5.61 -7.97
CA VAL A 41 8.68 4.44 -7.15
C VAL A 41 9.74 3.38 -7.42
N TRP A 42 10.34 2.86 -6.35
CA TRP A 42 11.45 1.91 -6.42
C TRP A 42 11.14 0.66 -5.60
N SER A 43 11.56 -0.50 -6.09
CA SER A 43 11.66 -1.70 -5.27
C SER A 43 12.93 -1.65 -4.42
N GLY A 44 12.97 -2.39 -3.32
CA GLY A 44 14.17 -2.50 -2.52
C GLY A 44 14.04 -3.44 -1.34
N ILE A 45 15.06 -3.37 -0.47
CA ILE A 45 15.06 -4.06 0.81
C ILE A 45 15.29 -3.09 1.96
N LEU A 46 14.53 -3.27 3.03
CA LEU A 46 14.74 -2.63 4.32
C LEU A 46 15.48 -3.60 5.25
N ILE A 47 16.57 -3.12 5.84
CA ILE A 47 17.38 -3.81 6.83
C ILE A 47 17.22 -3.06 8.15
N VAL A 48 16.75 -3.73 9.20
CA VAL A 48 16.60 -3.13 10.53
C VAL A 48 17.68 -3.70 11.45
N GLU A 49 18.53 -2.85 12.04
CA GLU A 49 19.70 -3.32 12.79
C GLU A 49 19.34 -4.09 14.06
N ASP A 50 18.22 -3.72 14.71
CA ASP A 50 17.78 -4.31 15.98
C ASP A 50 17.10 -5.68 15.81
N VAL A 51 16.86 -6.12 14.57
CA VAL A 51 16.21 -7.41 14.26
C VAL A 51 17.16 -8.26 13.42
N PRO A 52 17.82 -9.27 14.00
CA PRO A 52 18.80 -10.07 13.28
C PRO A 52 18.20 -10.72 12.01
N GLN A 53 18.79 -10.39 10.86
CA GLN A 53 18.58 -11.06 9.56
C GLN A 53 17.19 -10.93 8.93
N THR A 54 16.34 -9.98 9.33
CA THR A 54 15.10 -9.71 8.61
C THR A 54 15.31 -8.66 7.53
N HIS A 55 15.39 -9.11 6.28
CA HIS A 55 15.24 -8.24 5.12
C HIS A 55 13.76 -8.17 4.78
N HIS A 56 13.21 -6.96 4.73
CA HIS A 56 11.83 -6.73 4.30
C HIS A 56 11.85 -6.22 2.87
N ALA A 57 11.10 -6.88 1.98
CA ALA A 57 10.87 -6.33 0.65
C ALA A 57 10.00 -5.06 0.79
N ILE A 58 10.46 -3.97 0.17
CA ILE A 58 9.82 -2.68 0.27
C ILE A 58 9.56 -2.06 -1.10
N VAL A 59 8.61 -1.14 -1.11
CA VAL A 59 8.40 -0.14 -2.14
C VAL A 59 8.71 1.23 -1.53
N ALA A 60 9.55 2.00 -2.20
CA ALA A 60 9.93 3.36 -1.81
C ALA A 60 9.37 4.37 -2.82
N LYS A 61 8.47 5.25 -2.37
CA LYS A 61 7.99 6.40 -3.15
C LYS A 61 8.82 7.63 -2.78
N ILE A 62 9.49 8.22 -3.76
CA ILE A 62 10.52 9.23 -3.58
C ILE A 62 10.14 10.50 -4.34
N THR A 63 10.16 11.63 -3.62
CA THR A 63 9.92 12.98 -4.15
C THR A 63 11.05 13.92 -3.73
N THR A 64 11.30 14.99 -4.50
CA THR A 64 12.40 15.94 -4.26
C THR A 64 11.98 17.41 -4.36
N THR A 65 10.68 17.67 -4.52
CA THR A 65 10.15 19.03 -4.68
C THR A 65 9.15 19.29 -3.58
N LYS A 66 9.20 20.47 -2.97
CA LYS A 66 8.35 20.83 -1.82
C LYS A 66 6.86 20.52 -2.02
N GLU A 67 6.29 20.90 -3.16
CA GLU A 67 4.88 20.63 -3.50
C GLU A 67 4.55 19.13 -3.42
N LYS A 68 5.36 18.28 -4.06
CA LYS A 68 5.18 16.82 -4.03
C LYS A 68 5.47 16.21 -2.66
N ASN A 69 6.39 16.79 -1.90
CA ASN A 69 6.68 16.32 -0.54
C ASN A 69 5.47 16.57 0.37
N GLU A 70 4.76 17.69 0.21
CA GLU A 70 3.52 17.97 0.93
C GLU A 70 2.43 16.95 0.57
N GLU A 71 2.25 16.62 -0.71
CA GLU A 71 1.32 15.57 -1.16
C GLU A 71 1.69 14.19 -0.59
N LEU A 72 2.97 13.82 -0.64
CA LEU A 72 3.45 12.54 -0.10
C LEU A 72 3.29 12.46 1.43
N TYR A 73 3.45 13.58 2.13
CA TYR A 73 3.18 13.67 3.56
C TYR A 73 1.69 13.43 3.87
N GLN A 74 0.77 14.03 3.11
CA GLN A 74 -0.66 13.80 3.29
C GLN A 74 -1.02 12.33 3.07
N GLU A 75 -0.45 11.69 2.04
CA GLU A 75 -0.63 10.26 1.80
C GLU A 75 -0.10 9.42 2.98
N ALA A 76 1.10 9.73 3.46
CA ALA A 76 1.73 9.01 4.58
C ALA A 76 0.92 9.10 5.88
N MET A 77 0.22 10.21 6.12
CA MET A 77 -0.65 10.36 7.30
C MET A 77 -1.76 9.30 7.37
N PHE A 78 -2.32 8.89 6.23
CA PHE A 78 -3.31 7.81 6.20
C PHE A 78 -2.69 6.48 6.61
N TYR A 79 -1.54 6.14 6.04
CA TYR A 79 -0.81 4.92 6.39
C TYR A 79 -0.42 4.89 7.87
N GLU A 80 0.10 6.00 8.40
CA GLU A 80 0.47 6.11 9.80
C GLU A 80 -0.75 5.97 10.72
N GLY A 81 -1.85 6.64 10.41
CA GLY A 81 -3.11 6.55 11.17
C GLY A 81 -3.69 5.14 11.18
N MET A 82 -3.54 4.39 10.09
CA MET A 82 -4.01 3.02 9.96
C MET A 82 -3.03 1.95 10.47
N ALA A 83 -1.77 2.30 10.77
CA ALA A 83 -0.71 1.30 10.96
C ALA A 83 -1.01 0.30 12.10
N HIS A 84 -1.76 0.71 13.12
CA HIS A 84 -2.14 -0.11 14.27
C HIS A 84 -3.46 -0.87 14.09
N LEU A 85 -4.16 -0.65 12.98
CA LEU A 85 -5.41 -1.31 12.65
C LEU A 85 -5.14 -2.53 11.76
N ASP A 86 -5.90 -3.60 11.96
CA ASP A 86 -5.94 -4.70 11.00
C ASP A 86 -6.82 -4.25 9.81
N LEU A 87 -6.20 -3.56 8.86
CA LEU A 87 -6.81 -3.11 7.62
C LEU A 87 -6.06 -3.71 6.42
N PRO A 88 -6.75 -3.90 5.27
CA PRO A 88 -6.20 -4.51 4.07
C PRO A 88 -5.35 -3.50 3.29
N VAL A 89 -4.34 -2.91 3.94
CA VAL A 89 -3.42 -1.91 3.35
C VAL A 89 -1.98 -2.43 3.38
N ALA A 90 -1.14 -1.91 2.48
CA ALA A 90 0.28 -2.17 2.53
C ALA A 90 0.85 -1.69 3.87
N ARG A 91 1.72 -2.49 4.48
CA ARG A 91 2.33 -2.12 5.75
C ARG A 91 3.17 -0.85 5.60
N TYR A 92 3.00 0.06 6.55
CA TYR A 92 3.78 1.30 6.69
C TYR A 92 5.08 1.04 7.45
N TYR A 93 6.22 1.44 6.88
CA TYR A 93 7.52 1.42 7.57
C TYR A 93 7.99 2.80 8.01
N GLY A 94 7.50 3.87 7.40
CA GLY A 94 7.83 5.24 7.79
C GLY A 94 7.89 6.21 6.61
N LEU A 95 7.86 7.49 6.96
CA LEU A 95 8.18 8.62 6.09
C LEU A 95 9.50 9.22 6.57
N PHE A 96 10.43 9.41 5.64
CA PHE A 96 11.78 9.90 5.92
C PHE A 96 12.09 11.10 5.04
N GLU A 97 12.91 12.01 5.56
CA GLU A 97 13.40 13.17 4.82
C GLU A 97 14.93 13.23 4.96
N ASP A 98 15.63 13.54 3.87
CA ASP A 98 17.06 13.84 3.91
C ASP A 98 17.33 15.34 4.08
N CYS A 99 18.60 15.73 4.18
CA CYS A 99 18.97 17.13 4.33
C CYS A 99 18.81 17.97 3.05
N ASP A 100 18.62 17.33 1.90
CA ASP A 100 18.55 17.95 0.57
C ASP A 100 17.10 18.13 0.09
N GLY A 101 16.12 17.77 0.93
CA GLY A 101 14.69 17.90 0.64
C GLY A 101 14.11 16.73 -0.16
N MET A 102 14.80 15.58 -0.19
CA MET A 102 14.22 14.32 -0.64
C MET A 102 13.30 13.78 0.45
N THR A 103 12.08 13.40 0.08
CA THR A 103 11.14 12.70 0.96
C THR A 103 10.92 11.29 0.43
N VAL A 104 10.95 10.30 1.33
CA VAL A 104 10.83 8.88 1.03
C VAL A 104 9.75 8.26 1.90
N LEU A 105 8.67 7.77 1.28
CA LEU A 105 7.65 6.93 1.91
C LEU A 105 8.02 5.46 1.69
N LEU A 106 8.18 4.70 2.77
CA LEU A 106 8.50 3.28 2.74
C LEU A 106 7.28 2.43 3.09
N LEU A 107 6.90 1.56 2.16
CA LEU A 107 5.80 0.61 2.28
C LEU A 107 6.27 -0.82 2.02
N GLU A 108 5.48 -1.80 2.43
CA GLU A 108 5.63 -3.20 2.02
C GLU A 108 5.50 -3.38 0.50
N ASP A 109 6.37 -4.21 -0.07
CA ASP A 109 6.14 -4.82 -1.37
C ASP A 109 5.00 -5.85 -1.25
N ALA A 110 3.78 -5.34 -1.41
CA ALA A 110 2.54 -6.04 -1.10
C ALA A 110 2.00 -6.89 -2.26
N GLY A 111 2.84 -7.25 -3.23
CA GLY A 111 2.52 -8.20 -4.28
C GLY A 111 2.30 -7.54 -5.65
N VAL A 112 1.43 -8.15 -6.45
CA VAL A 112 1.26 -7.78 -7.88
C VAL A 112 -0.02 -6.98 -8.06
N GLN A 113 0.07 -5.91 -8.85
CA GLN A 113 -1.05 -5.05 -9.22
C GLN A 113 -2.10 -5.82 -10.02
N VAL A 114 -3.37 -5.49 -9.80
CA VAL A 114 -4.47 -5.95 -10.65
C VAL A 114 -4.48 -5.13 -11.94
N ASP A 115 -4.42 -5.80 -13.09
CA ASP A 115 -4.45 -5.14 -14.40
C ASP A 115 -5.85 -4.59 -14.72
N GLU A 116 -6.86 -5.46 -14.75
CA GLU A 116 -8.25 -5.10 -15.01
C GLU A 116 -9.22 -5.87 -14.09
N PHE A 117 -10.31 -5.22 -13.68
CA PHE A 117 -11.36 -5.88 -12.88
C PHE A 117 -12.12 -6.97 -13.64
N ASN A 118 -12.13 -6.93 -14.97
CA ASN A 118 -12.82 -7.95 -15.77
C ASN A 118 -12.06 -9.28 -15.81
N ASP A 119 -10.75 -9.26 -15.50
CA ASP A 119 -9.88 -10.44 -15.58
C ASP A 119 -9.82 -11.24 -14.27
N ILE A 120 -10.45 -10.73 -13.22
CA ILE A 120 -10.48 -11.39 -11.89
C ILE A 120 -11.85 -12.01 -11.61
N SER A 121 -11.83 -13.14 -10.90
CA SER A 121 -13.06 -13.87 -10.51
C SER A 121 -13.98 -13.03 -9.62
N ASP A 122 -15.29 -13.31 -9.64
CA ASP A 122 -16.25 -12.63 -8.77
C ASP A 122 -15.91 -12.78 -7.28
N GLY A 123 -15.39 -13.94 -6.86
CA GLY A 123 -14.91 -14.12 -5.49
C GLY A 123 -13.75 -13.19 -5.11
N MET A 124 -12.90 -12.81 -6.07
CA MET A 124 -11.85 -11.80 -5.85
C MET A 124 -12.44 -10.39 -5.80
N LYS A 125 -13.42 -10.08 -6.65
CA LYS A 125 -14.15 -8.80 -6.59
C LYS A 125 -14.84 -8.63 -5.24
N THR A 126 -15.42 -9.68 -4.67
CA THR A 126 -15.98 -9.66 -3.31
C THR A 126 -14.90 -9.34 -2.27
N LYS A 127 -13.71 -9.97 -2.35
CA LYS A 127 -12.59 -9.63 -1.44
C LYS A 127 -12.16 -8.16 -1.56
N ILE A 128 -12.12 -7.61 -2.77
CA ILE A 128 -11.80 -6.20 -3.00
C ILE A 128 -12.89 -5.31 -2.41
N TYR A 129 -14.16 -5.65 -2.65
CA TYR A 129 -15.30 -4.94 -2.07
C TYR A 129 -15.21 -4.91 -0.54
N ASP A 130 -15.01 -6.06 0.10
CA ASP A 130 -14.86 -6.19 1.54
C ASP A 130 -13.65 -5.38 2.05
N ALA A 131 -12.57 -5.32 1.28
CA ALA A 131 -11.39 -4.55 1.65
C ALA A 131 -11.68 -3.04 1.75
N PHE A 132 -12.39 -2.49 0.76
CA PHE A 132 -12.83 -1.10 0.77
C PHE A 132 -13.91 -0.83 1.82
N CYS A 133 -14.79 -1.79 2.10
CA CYS A 133 -15.74 -1.68 3.21
C CYS A 133 -15.02 -1.56 4.56
N ARG A 134 -13.98 -2.37 4.80
CA ARG A 134 -13.16 -2.27 6.02
C ARG A 134 -12.48 -0.90 6.17
N LEU A 135 -11.98 -0.32 5.08
CA LEU A 135 -11.45 1.06 5.09
C LEU A 135 -12.53 2.08 5.45
N HIS A 136 -13.70 1.92 4.84
CA HIS A 136 -14.85 2.79 5.07
C HIS A 136 -15.34 2.74 6.53
N ASP A 137 -15.47 1.55 7.09
CA ASP A 137 -15.85 1.32 8.49
C ASP A 137 -14.82 1.88 9.47
N ALA A 138 -13.55 1.95 9.07
CA ALA A 138 -12.49 2.64 9.81
C ALA A 138 -12.53 4.17 9.64
N GLY A 139 -13.52 4.73 8.95
CA GLY A 139 -13.68 6.16 8.72
C GLY A 139 -12.78 6.70 7.62
N ILE A 140 -12.45 5.90 6.60
CA ILE A 140 -11.54 6.30 5.52
C ILE A 140 -12.22 6.07 4.17
N SER A 141 -12.30 7.14 3.38
CA SER A 141 -12.70 7.07 1.97
C SER A 141 -11.45 7.16 1.10
N HIS A 142 -11.13 6.09 0.37
CA HIS A 142 -9.99 6.06 -0.56
C HIS A 142 -10.13 7.01 -1.75
N ASN A 143 -11.37 7.17 -2.25
CA ASN A 143 -11.75 8.02 -3.40
C ASN A 143 -11.19 7.63 -4.78
N ASP A 144 -10.12 6.83 -4.87
CA ASP A 144 -9.56 6.32 -6.14
C ASP A 144 -9.63 4.77 -6.25
N VAL A 145 -10.82 4.24 -6.54
CA VAL A 145 -11.03 2.78 -6.66
C VAL A 145 -10.73 2.34 -8.10
N GLU A 146 -9.46 2.08 -8.38
CA GLU A 146 -8.98 1.61 -9.68
C GLU A 146 -8.12 0.34 -9.53
N PRO A 147 -8.03 -0.52 -10.57
CA PRO A 147 -7.20 -1.73 -10.54
C PRO A 147 -5.75 -1.44 -10.12
N ARG A 148 -5.23 -0.29 -10.57
CA ARG A 148 -3.86 0.14 -10.26
C ARG A 148 -3.56 0.32 -8.76
N ASN A 149 -4.60 0.52 -7.94
CA ASN A 149 -4.48 0.78 -6.50
C ASN A 149 -4.75 -0.49 -5.66
N ILE A 150 -4.81 -1.65 -6.31
CA ILE A 150 -5.11 -2.92 -5.67
C ILE A 150 -3.99 -3.91 -5.99
N LEU A 151 -3.34 -4.39 -4.94
CA LEU A 151 -2.29 -5.40 -5.00
C LEU A 151 -2.82 -6.74 -4.48
N LEU A 152 -2.37 -7.81 -5.11
CA LEU A 152 -2.60 -9.19 -4.70
C LEU A 152 -1.31 -9.78 -4.17
N THR A 153 -1.31 -10.14 -2.90
CA THR A 153 -0.18 -10.84 -2.27
C THR A 153 -0.04 -12.25 -2.85
N PRO A 154 1.14 -12.91 -2.70
CA PRO A 154 1.30 -14.31 -3.09
C PRO A 154 0.33 -15.28 -2.40
N SER A 155 -0.22 -14.92 -1.24
CA SER A 155 -1.25 -15.69 -0.53
C SER A 155 -2.67 -15.43 -1.02
N GLY A 156 -2.87 -14.49 -1.96
CA GLY A 156 -4.18 -14.14 -2.50
C GLY A 156 -5.01 -13.22 -1.59
N GLU A 157 -4.34 -12.47 -0.72
CA GLU A 157 -4.93 -11.37 0.05
C GLU A 157 -4.91 -10.06 -0.75
N VAL A 158 -5.92 -9.23 -0.53
CA VAL A 158 -6.05 -7.91 -1.15
C VAL A 158 -5.36 -6.86 -0.29
N LYS A 159 -4.57 -6.01 -0.93
CA LYS A 159 -3.90 -4.86 -0.32
C LYS A 159 -4.23 -3.61 -1.12
N VAL A 160 -4.87 -2.63 -0.49
CA VAL A 160 -5.19 -1.32 -1.05
C VAL A 160 -4.00 -0.38 -0.85
N VAL A 161 -3.63 0.35 -1.88
CA VAL A 161 -2.50 1.29 -1.91
C VAL A 161 -2.90 2.60 -2.58
N ASP A 162 -2.02 3.60 -2.46
CA ASP A 162 -2.13 4.93 -3.08
C ASP A 162 -3.25 5.83 -2.52
N PHE A 163 -3.02 6.35 -1.31
CA PHE A 163 -3.99 7.17 -0.55
C PHE A 163 -3.87 8.68 -0.84
N HIS A 164 -3.27 9.08 -1.96
CA HIS A 164 -2.99 10.50 -2.25
C HIS A 164 -4.25 11.39 -2.37
N VAL A 165 -5.42 10.82 -2.69
CA VAL A 165 -6.73 11.51 -2.70
C VAL A 165 -7.68 11.01 -1.61
N ALA A 166 -7.18 10.25 -0.63
CA ALA A 166 -8.00 9.75 0.45
C ALA A 166 -8.48 10.89 1.36
N SER A 167 -9.56 10.63 2.08
CA SER A 167 -10.14 11.58 3.03
C SER A 167 -10.73 10.85 4.24
N GLU A 168 -10.75 11.52 5.39
CA GLU A 168 -11.57 11.06 6.52
C GLU A 168 -13.05 10.97 6.09
N HIS A 169 -13.75 9.97 6.63
CA HIS A 169 -15.15 9.71 6.40
C HIS A 169 -15.89 9.55 7.73
N LYS A 170 -17.10 10.11 7.78
CA LYS A 170 -18.03 9.90 8.89
C LYS A 170 -19.35 9.45 8.27
N CYS A 171 -19.76 8.22 8.54
CA CYS A 171 -21.09 7.74 8.19
C CYS A 171 -22.08 8.44 9.12
N LEU A 172 -22.69 9.54 8.65
CA LEU A 172 -23.51 10.38 9.51
C LEU A 172 -24.93 9.84 9.78
N GLU A 173 -25.36 8.71 9.17
CA GLU A 173 -26.54 7.88 9.53
C GLU A 173 -26.83 6.85 8.40
N ASP A 174 -27.83 5.97 8.59
CA ASP A 174 -28.30 4.90 7.68
C ASP A 174 -28.60 5.40 6.25
N GLY A 175 -27.56 5.51 5.42
CA GLY A 175 -27.72 6.02 4.05
C GLY A 175 -26.42 6.28 3.31
N CYS A 176 -25.27 5.79 3.79
CA CYS A 176 -24.01 5.99 3.10
C CYS A 176 -24.04 5.32 1.72
N ASP A 177 -24.09 6.11 0.65
CA ASP A 177 -24.09 5.62 -0.74
C ASP A 177 -22.71 5.10 -1.19
N TYR A 178 -21.71 5.07 -0.29
CA TYR A 178 -20.38 4.53 -0.57
C TYR A 178 -20.45 3.12 -1.13
N TYR A 179 -21.20 2.24 -0.47
CA TYR A 179 -21.38 0.85 -0.88
C TYR A 179 -21.97 0.72 -2.29
N LYS A 180 -22.95 1.57 -2.63
CA LYS A 180 -23.56 1.59 -3.98
C LYS A 180 -22.58 2.08 -5.04
N ARG A 181 -21.75 3.07 -4.71
CA ARG A 181 -20.69 3.56 -5.61
C ARG A 181 -19.60 2.51 -5.81
N LEU A 182 -19.19 1.84 -4.74
CA LEU A 182 -18.19 0.79 -4.76
C LEU A 182 -18.59 -0.38 -5.67
N SER A 183 -19.85 -0.84 -5.59
CA SER A 183 -20.36 -1.89 -6.49
C SER A 183 -20.29 -1.51 -7.96
N ARG A 184 -20.53 -0.22 -8.28
CA ARG A 184 -20.41 0.29 -9.66
C ARG A 184 -18.96 0.28 -10.15
N TYR A 185 -17.99 0.65 -9.29
CA TYR A 185 -16.58 0.62 -9.66
C TYR A 185 -16.09 -0.80 -9.98
N LEU A 186 -16.61 -1.81 -9.27
CA LEU A 186 -16.21 -3.21 -9.43
C LEU A 186 -17.00 -3.98 -10.51
N ASN A 187 -17.89 -3.30 -11.26
CA ASN A 187 -18.77 -3.92 -12.26
C ASN A 187 -19.59 -5.10 -11.70
N PHE A 188 -20.21 -4.94 -10.52
CA PHE A 188 -21.05 -5.97 -9.91
C PHE A 188 -22.40 -5.39 -9.43
N GLU A 189 -23.48 -6.14 -9.60
CA GLU A 189 -24.74 -5.92 -8.89
C GLU A 189 -24.70 -6.76 -7.60
N LEU A 190 -24.70 -6.10 -6.43
CA LEU A 190 -24.89 -6.78 -5.14
C LEU A 190 -26.22 -7.56 -5.19
N VAL A 191 -26.15 -8.89 -5.09
CA VAL A 191 -27.32 -9.77 -4.96
C VAL A 191 -27.91 -9.64 -3.57
#